data_AF-A0A1F5BM38-F1
#
_entry.id   AF-A0A1F5BM38-F1
#
_cell.length_a   1.000
_cell.length_b   1.000
_cell.length_c   1.000
_cell.angle_alpha   90.00
_cell.angle_beta   90.00
_cell.angle_gamma   90.00
#
_symmetry.space_group_name_H-M   'P 1'
#
loop_
_entity.id
_entity.type
_entity.pdbx_description
1 polymer ?
#
loop_
_entity_poly.entity_id
_entity_poly.type
_entity_poly.pdbx_seq_one_letter_code
_entity_poly.pdbx_strand_id
1 'polypeptide(L)'
;MKKAALLVLIGFLLAIAAGCVVAPPRVAPPPLRTEVLSARPGLHFVWIGGSWRWNGHAYVWAAGSWVKAKPGKSWVPGHWERRGPHWVWRKGRWR
;
A
#
# COMPACT_ATOMS: atom_id res chain seq x y z
N MET A 1 -14.95 41.43 -23.15
CA MET A 1 -15.90 40.43 -22.59
C MET A 1 -15.46 38.97 -22.78
N LYS A 2 -14.81 38.57 -23.89
CA LYS A 2 -14.39 37.17 -24.14
C LYS A 2 -13.23 36.64 -23.26
N LYS A 3 -12.31 37.53 -22.83
CA LYS A 3 -11.12 37.17 -22.01
C LYS A 3 -11.46 36.85 -20.54
N ALA A 4 -12.55 37.45 -20.02
CA ALA A 4 -13.01 37.23 -18.65
C ALA A 4 -13.67 35.84 -18.48
N ALA A 5 -14.41 35.39 -19.49
CA ALA A 5 -15.02 34.05 -19.48
C ALA A 5 -13.99 32.91 -19.49
N LEU A 6 -12.83 33.13 -20.14
CA LEU A 6 -11.76 32.13 -20.21
C LEU A 6 -11.02 31.96 -18.85
N LEU A 7 -10.87 33.03 -18.09
CA LEU A 7 -10.21 33.00 -16.78
C LEU A 7 -11.09 32.35 -15.69
N VAL A 8 -12.41 32.52 -15.78
CA VAL A 8 -13.36 31.86 -14.86
C VAL A 8 -13.42 30.35 -15.11
N LEU A 9 -13.36 29.90 -16.38
CA LEU A 9 -13.32 28.48 -16.71
C LEU A 9 -12.02 27.78 -16.28
N ILE A 10 -10.87 28.46 -16.41
CA ILE A 10 -9.58 27.94 -15.93
C ILE A 10 -9.57 27.86 -14.40
N GLY A 11 -10.12 28.86 -13.70
CA GLY A 11 -10.27 28.85 -12.25
C GLY A 11 -11.18 27.71 -11.74
N PHE A 12 -12.23 27.38 -12.49
CA PHE A 12 -13.16 26.29 -12.14
C PHE A 12 -12.57 24.89 -12.39
N LEU A 13 -11.74 24.73 -13.43
CA LEU A 13 -11.02 23.47 -13.69
C LEU A 13 -9.93 23.17 -12.65
N LEU A 14 -9.33 24.19 -12.04
CA LEU A 14 -8.34 24.02 -10.96
C LEU A 14 -8.96 23.61 -9.60
N ALA A 15 -10.26 23.86 -9.39
CA ALA A 15 -10.94 23.55 -8.12
C ALA A 15 -11.40 22.08 -8.00
N ILE A 16 -11.54 21.36 -9.12
CA ILE A 16 -12.00 19.95 -9.13
C ILE A 16 -10.85 18.98 -8.78
N ALA A 17 -9.61 19.46 -8.72
CA ALA A 17 -8.45 18.68 -8.28
C ALA A 17 -8.27 18.64 -6.75
N ALA A 18 -9.30 18.98 -5.97
CA ALA A 18 -9.36 18.66 -4.54
C ALA A 18 -9.60 17.15 -4.38
N GLY A 19 -8.59 16.35 -4.73
CA GLY A 19 -8.58 14.92 -4.46
C GLY A 19 -8.86 14.75 -2.97
N CYS A 20 -9.97 14.08 -2.63
CA CYS A 20 -10.29 13.69 -1.28
C CYS A 20 -9.07 12.97 -0.71
N VAL A 21 -8.29 13.64 0.13
CA VAL A 21 -7.21 13.00 0.88
C VAL A 21 -7.93 12.12 1.89
N VAL A 22 -8.21 10.89 1.49
CA VAL A 22 -8.78 9.88 2.37
C VAL A 22 -7.75 9.66 3.47
N ALA A 23 -8.02 10.25 4.63
CA ALA A 23 -7.15 10.12 5.79
C ALA A 23 -6.95 8.63 6.08
N PRO A 24 -5.71 8.16 6.31
CA PRO A 24 -5.48 6.77 6.63
C PRO A 24 -6.29 6.39 7.87
N PRO A 25 -6.96 5.22 7.86
CA PRO A 25 -7.90 4.84 8.91
C PRO A 25 -7.26 4.93 10.30
N ARG A 26 -8.00 5.52 11.25
CA ARG A 26 -7.62 5.60 12.68
C ARG A 26 -7.81 4.27 13.42
N VAL A 27 -8.54 3.34 12.80
CA VAL A 27 -8.84 2.01 13.36
C VAL A 27 -7.56 1.17 13.39
N ALA A 28 -7.38 0.42 14.47
CA ALA A 28 -6.25 -0.48 14.64
C ALA A 28 -6.11 -1.41 13.42
N PRO A 29 -4.89 -1.61 12.92
CA PRO A 29 -4.70 -2.33 11.69
C PRO A 29 -5.20 -3.77 11.81
N PRO A 30 -5.83 -4.33 10.76
CA PRO A 30 -6.28 -5.70 10.84
C PRO A 30 -5.07 -6.61 11.10
N PRO A 31 -5.25 -7.65 11.94
CA PRO A 31 -4.17 -8.56 12.29
C PRO A 31 -3.54 -9.15 11.02
N LEU A 32 -2.24 -9.44 11.10
CA LEU A 32 -1.54 -10.21 10.07
C LEU A 32 -2.35 -11.48 9.82
N ARG A 33 -2.83 -11.65 8.58
CA ARG A 33 -3.60 -12.83 8.22
C ARG A 33 -2.64 -14.01 8.18
N THR A 34 -3.01 -15.10 8.86
CA THR A 34 -2.34 -16.38 8.67
C THR A 34 -2.64 -16.86 7.25
N GLU A 35 -1.61 -17.01 6.43
CA GLU A 35 -1.75 -17.48 5.05
C GLU A 35 -1.54 -18.99 5.00
N VAL A 36 -2.39 -19.67 4.23
CA VAL A 36 -2.16 -21.07 3.87
C VAL A 36 -1.05 -21.09 2.82
N LEU A 37 0.11 -21.61 3.23
CA LEU A 37 1.27 -21.76 2.36
C LEU A 37 1.00 -22.87 1.35
N SER A 38 1.16 -22.58 0.06
CA SER A 38 1.26 -23.63 -0.95
C SER A 38 2.58 -24.40 -0.79
N ALA A 39 2.67 -25.59 -1.40
CA ALA A 39 3.90 -26.37 -1.40
C ALA A 39 5.08 -25.54 -1.92
N ARG A 40 6.21 -25.59 -1.20
CA ARG A 40 7.42 -24.85 -1.56
C ARG A 40 7.93 -25.32 -2.93
N PRO A 41 8.04 -24.44 -3.95
CA PRO A 41 8.42 -24.87 -5.30
C PRO A 41 9.85 -25.41 -5.42
N GLY A 42 10.74 -25.07 -4.48
CA GLY A 42 12.12 -25.57 -4.47
C GLY A 42 12.99 -24.95 -3.37
N LEU A 43 14.21 -25.46 -3.22
CA LEU A 43 15.16 -25.07 -2.15
C LEU A 43 15.55 -23.59 -2.17
N HIS A 44 15.49 -22.93 -3.33
CA HIS A 44 15.85 -21.53 -3.50
C HIS A 44 14.64 -20.59 -3.54
N PHE A 45 13.49 -21.01 -3.00
CA PHE A 45 12.33 -20.15 -2.84
C PHE A 45 12.15 -19.72 -1.39
N VAL A 46 11.83 -18.46 -1.16
CA VAL A 46 11.40 -17.93 0.14
C VAL A 46 9.95 -17.51 0.05
N TRP A 47 9.21 -17.69 1.14
CA TRP A 47 7.87 -17.15 1.25
C TRP A 47 7.95 -15.65 1.51
N ILE A 48 7.38 -14.86 0.60
CA ILE A 48 7.06 -13.46 0.89
C ILE A 48 5.64 -13.43 1.39
N GLY A 49 5.49 -13.18 2.69
CA GLY A 49 4.18 -13.00 3.31
C GLY A 49 3.38 -11.87 2.68
N GLY A 50 2.06 -12.04 2.68
CA GLY A 50 1.11 -11.07 2.17
C GLY A 50 1.26 -9.71 2.84
N SER A 51 0.74 -8.69 2.16
CA SER A 51 0.94 -7.31 2.55
C SER A 51 -0.32 -6.49 2.36
N TRP A 52 -0.53 -5.55 3.27
CA TRP A 52 -1.59 -4.56 3.11
C TRP A 52 -1.19 -3.53 2.06
N ARG A 53 -2.03 -3.35 1.04
CA ARG A 53 -1.86 -2.33 0.01
C ARG A 53 -2.95 -1.30 0.15
N TRP A 54 -2.58 -0.02 0.12
CA TRP A 54 -3.54 1.06 -0.02
C TRP A 54 -4.05 1.10 -1.47
N ASN A 55 -5.37 1.05 -1.67
CA ASN A 55 -5.98 1.16 -3.00
C ASN A 55 -6.55 2.56 -3.33
N GLY A 56 -6.30 3.55 -2.48
CA GLY A 56 -6.87 4.90 -2.59
C GLY A 56 -8.02 5.17 -1.62
N HIS A 57 -8.68 4.12 -1.12
CA HIS A 57 -9.83 4.22 -0.22
C HIS A 57 -9.68 3.38 1.05
N ALA A 58 -9.08 2.19 0.93
CA ALA A 58 -8.90 1.26 2.04
C ALA A 58 -7.61 0.44 1.88
N TYR A 59 -7.18 -0.18 2.99
CA TYR A 59 -6.17 -1.22 2.95
C TYR A 59 -6.79 -2.53 2.49
N VAL A 60 -6.27 -3.08 1.41
CA VAL A 60 -6.63 -4.40 0.87
C VAL A 60 -5.50 -5.39 1.09
N TRP A 61 -5.83 -6.64 1.42
CA TRP A 61 -4.84 -7.70 1.57
C TRP A 61 -4.37 -8.16 0.19
N ALA A 62 -3.06 -8.09 -0.05
CA ALA A 62 -2.43 -8.78 -1.17
C ALA A 62 -1.77 -10.05 -0.65
N ALA A 63 -2.21 -11.20 -1.16
CA ALA A 63 -1.68 -12.50 -0.75
C ALA A 63 -0.18 -12.61 -1.02
N GLY A 64 0.49 -13.35 -0.16
CA GLY A 64 1.90 -13.70 -0.27
C GLY A 64 2.15 -14.67 -1.42
N SER A 65 3.44 -14.84 -1.73
CA SER A 65 3.86 -15.76 -2.77
C SER A 65 5.27 -16.30 -2.53
N TRP A 66 5.53 -17.48 -3.10
CA TRP A 66 6.88 -17.99 -3.21
C TRP A 66 7.63 -17.22 -4.28
N VAL A 67 8.78 -16.67 -3.90
CA VAL A 67 9.70 -16.03 -4.86
C VAL A 67 11.08 -16.63 -4.72
N LYS A 68 11.85 -16.56 -5.81
CA LYS A 68 13.27 -16.95 -5.78
C LYS A 68 14.00 -16.10 -4.75
N ALA A 69 14.73 -16.78 -3.87
CA ALA A 69 15.60 -16.18 -2.89
C ALA A 69 16.68 -15.36 -3.58
N LYS A 70 16.98 -14.18 -3.02
CA LYS A 70 18.07 -13.34 -3.51
C LYS A 70 19.35 -13.72 -2.77
N PRO A 71 20.45 -14.06 -3.48
CA PRO A 71 21.71 -14.40 -2.85
C PRO A 71 22.17 -13.30 -1.88
N GLY A 72 22.56 -13.70 -0.66
CA GLY A 72 23.03 -12.78 0.39
C GLY A 72 21.96 -11.84 0.97
N LYS A 73 20.68 -11.98 0.62
CA LYS A 73 19.60 -11.14 1.15
C LYS A 73 18.56 -11.95 1.90
N SER A 74 18.00 -11.33 2.93
CA SER A 74 16.90 -11.88 3.72
C SER A 74 15.62 -11.09 3.47
N TRP A 75 14.49 -11.78 3.40
CA TRP A 75 13.20 -11.12 3.33
C TRP A 75 12.80 -10.63 4.72
N VAL A 76 12.51 -9.34 4.83
CA VAL A 76 11.93 -8.73 6.03
C VAL A 76 10.44 -8.51 5.76
N PRO A 77 9.53 -9.19 6.48
CA PRO A 77 8.10 -9.00 6.33
C PRO A 77 7.69 -7.54 6.56
N GLY A 78 6.61 -7.15 5.89
CA GLY A 78 5.98 -5.87 6.18
C GLY A 78 5.36 -5.86 7.57
N HIS A 79 5.22 -4.68 8.14
CA HIS A 79 4.60 -4.50 9.46
C HIS A 79 3.84 -3.19 9.53
N TRP A 80 2.92 -3.11 10.47
CA TRP A 80 2.23 -1.87 10.78
C TRP A 80 3.12 -0.96 11.63
N GLU A 81 3.32 0.27 11.16
CA GLU A 81 4.02 1.31 11.89
C GLU A 81 3.02 2.37 12.33
N ARG A 82 3.03 2.73 13.61
CA ARG A 82 2.21 3.81 14.16
C ARG A 82 2.86 5.15 13.82
N ARG A 83 2.13 6.02 13.14
CA ARG A 83 2.54 7.41 12.83
C ARG A 83 1.52 8.38 13.41
N GLY A 84 1.82 8.88 14.61
CA GLY A 84 0.91 9.73 15.37
C GLY A 84 -0.43 9.00 15.62
N PRO A 85 -1.58 9.60 15.26
CA PRO A 85 -2.89 8.96 15.43
C PRO A 85 -3.25 7.98 14.31
N HIS A 86 -2.34 7.72 13.36
CA HIS A 86 -2.60 6.87 12.19
C HIS A 86 -1.71 5.63 12.16
N TRP A 87 -2.17 4.62 11.44
CA TRP A 87 -1.40 3.41 11.14
C TRP A 87 -1.01 3.36 9.66
N VAL A 88 0.27 3.08 9.41
CA VAL A 88 0.81 2.96 8.06
C VAL A 88 1.43 1.60 7.88
N TRP A 89 1.06 0.90 6.80
CA TRP A 89 1.71 -0.35 6.45
C TRP A 89 3.09 -0.09 5.84
N ARG A 90 4.14 -0.58 6.49
CA ARG A 90 5.48 -0.68 5.90
C ARG A 90 5.56 -1.96 5.09
N LYS A 91 5.71 -1.80 3.77
CA LYS A 91 5.91 -2.93 2.86
C LYS A 91 7.18 -3.69 3.27
N GLY A 92 7.11 -5.01 3.18
CA GLY A 92 8.28 -5.86 3.34
C GLY A 92 9.31 -5.56 2.27
N ARG A 93 10.57 -5.85 2.59
CA ARG A 93 11.69 -5.60 1.70
C ARG A 93 12.78 -6.63 1.89
N TRP A 94 13.64 -6.73 0.89
CA TRP A 94 14.91 -7.42 1.02
C TRP A 94 15.88 -6.54 1.80
N ARG A 95 16.57 -7.11 2.79
CA ARG A 95 17.76 -6.51 3.40
C ARG A 95 18.97 -7.38 3.12
#